data_AF-A0A9D6ENQ6-F1
#
_entry.id   AF-A0A9D6ENQ6-F1
#
_cell.length_a   1.000
_cell.length_b   1.000
_cell.length_c   1.000
_cell.angle_alpha   90.00
_cell.angle_beta   90.00
_cell.angle_gamma   90.00
#
_symmetry.space_group_name_H-M   'P 1'
#
loop_
_entity.id
_entity.type
_entity.pdbx_description
1 polymer ?
#
loop_
_entity_poly.entity_id
_entity_poly.type
_entity_poly.pdbx_seq_one_letter_code
_entity_poly.pdbx_strand_id
1 'polypeptide(L)'
;MKEFPAWIRPGVTTTLLWYDGMGETSDDYRLYQVAGPVLEQPPASPYFLLAPLGQSDFAGRLYRSEVSPEDLRGFLRACEVAEGRLTEDLDFVAARRRAPVLPVLDAWAQTASGEILPYDRGIDAFLLPDANPLFVTAEAFASVLRERDRFGATWVCEECGEADDAAVFLWTTHRDDVVQVRLAIENQGGVWTCRLHPFTFRKEEGTHA
;
A
#
# COMPACT_ATOMS: atom_id res chain seq x y z
N MET A 1 3.73 -17.81 -17.79
CA MET A 1 3.58 -16.46 -17.21
C MET A 1 2.23 -16.40 -16.53
N LYS A 2 2.15 -16.04 -15.24
CA LYS A 2 0.85 -15.74 -14.63
C LYS A 2 0.35 -14.42 -15.24
N GLU A 3 -0.80 -14.46 -15.90
CA GLU A 3 -1.48 -13.24 -16.34
C GLU A 3 -1.96 -12.47 -15.12
N PHE A 4 -1.55 -11.21 -15.01
CA PHE A 4 -2.07 -10.26 -14.03
C PHE A 4 -3.25 -9.50 -14.65
N PRO A 5 -4.16 -8.97 -13.82
CA PRO A 5 -5.35 -8.31 -14.34
C PRO A 5 -4.96 -7.04 -15.13
N ALA A 6 -5.30 -6.97 -16.41
CA ALA A 6 -4.90 -5.86 -17.29
C ALA A 6 -5.51 -4.49 -16.90
N TRP A 7 -6.52 -4.49 -16.04
CA TRP A 7 -7.24 -3.29 -15.59
C TRP A 7 -6.54 -2.52 -14.47
N ILE A 8 -5.48 -3.10 -13.89
CA ILE A 8 -4.68 -2.48 -12.83
C ILE A 8 -3.20 -2.59 -13.15
N ARG A 9 -2.42 -1.57 -12.80
CA ARG A 9 -0.99 -1.46 -13.12
C ARG A 9 -0.18 -1.17 -11.86
N PRO A 10 1.12 -1.54 -11.82
CA PRO A 10 2.03 -1.10 -10.77
C PRO A 10 2.03 0.43 -10.62
N GLY A 11 2.22 0.93 -9.40
CA GLY A 11 2.19 2.35 -9.08
C GLY A 11 0.81 2.94 -8.82
N VAL A 12 -0.25 2.16 -9.00
CA VAL A 12 -1.61 2.62 -8.71
C VAL A 12 -1.79 2.95 -7.23
N THR A 13 -2.47 4.06 -6.98
CA THR A 13 -2.93 4.47 -5.65
C THR A 13 -4.30 3.85 -5.38
N THR A 14 -4.51 3.30 -4.19
CA THR A 14 -5.78 2.73 -3.75
C THR A 14 -6.15 3.25 -2.37
N THR A 15 -7.43 3.45 -2.10
CA THR A 15 -7.89 3.73 -0.73
C THR A 15 -8.11 2.42 0.02
N LEU A 16 -7.49 2.25 1.19
CA LEU A 16 -7.71 1.11 2.06
C LEU A 16 -8.98 1.31 2.89
N LEU A 17 -9.95 0.41 2.72
CA LEU A 17 -11.22 0.43 3.43
C LEU A 17 -11.49 -0.92 4.08
N TRP A 18 -12.12 -0.89 5.25
CA TRP A 18 -12.66 -2.08 5.87
C TRP A 18 -14.10 -2.29 5.42
N TYR A 19 -14.52 -3.55 5.29
CA TYR A 19 -15.91 -3.88 4.98
C TYR A 19 -16.48 -4.95 5.91
N ASP A 20 -17.77 -4.81 6.26
CA ASP A 20 -18.50 -5.73 7.16
C ASP A 20 -19.53 -6.60 6.42
N GLY A 21 -19.83 -6.26 5.17
CA GLY A 21 -20.84 -6.96 4.39
C GLY A 21 -20.54 -6.93 2.90
N MET A 22 -21.04 -7.94 2.20
CA MET A 22 -21.02 -7.99 0.74
C MET A 22 -22.44 -8.20 0.20
N GLY A 23 -22.76 -7.50 -0.89
CA GLY A 23 -23.99 -7.67 -1.65
C GLY A 23 -23.70 -7.66 -3.16
N GLU A 24 -24.72 -7.90 -3.96
CA GLU A 24 -24.65 -7.82 -5.43
C GLU A 24 -25.83 -7.00 -5.95
N THR A 25 -25.59 -6.18 -6.97
CA THR A 25 -26.66 -5.41 -7.65
C THR A 25 -27.09 -6.12 -8.93
N SER A 26 -28.20 -5.67 -9.51
CA SER A 26 -28.69 -6.14 -10.82
C SER A 26 -27.74 -5.83 -11.99
N ASP A 27 -26.78 -4.92 -11.79
CA ASP A 27 -25.88 -4.39 -12.83
C ASP A 27 -24.48 -5.03 -12.76
N ASP A 28 -24.38 -6.24 -12.18
CA ASP A 28 -23.14 -6.99 -11.97
C ASP A 28 -22.09 -6.28 -11.09
N TYR A 29 -22.49 -5.29 -10.29
CA TYR A 29 -21.60 -4.70 -9.28
C TYR A 29 -21.65 -5.50 -8.00
N ARG A 30 -20.48 -5.68 -7.40
CA ARG A 30 -20.38 -6.18 -6.02
C ARG A 30 -20.33 -4.99 -5.07
N LEU A 31 -21.24 -4.98 -4.10
CA LEU A 31 -21.29 -3.96 -3.06
C LEU A 31 -20.52 -4.43 -1.84
N TYR A 32 -19.69 -3.55 -1.30
CA TYR A 32 -18.99 -3.76 -0.03
C TYR A 32 -19.43 -2.66 0.93
N GLN A 33 -20.06 -3.04 2.04
CA GLN A 33 -20.49 -2.09 3.07
C GLN A 33 -19.26 -1.60 3.83
N VAL A 34 -18.98 -0.30 3.76
CA VAL A 34 -17.85 0.34 4.43
C VAL A 34 -18.05 0.27 5.94
N ALA A 35 -17.00 -0.20 6.64
CA ALA A 35 -16.98 -0.37 8.09
C ALA A 35 -15.92 0.52 8.77
N GLY A 36 -15.38 1.48 8.02
CA GLY A 36 -14.38 2.47 8.44
C GLY A 36 -13.36 2.75 7.32
N PRO A 37 -12.51 3.78 7.47
CA PRO A 37 -12.72 5.01 8.24
C PRO A 37 -13.92 5.81 7.71
N VAL A 38 -14.40 6.80 8.48
CA VAL A 38 -15.39 7.76 7.97
C VAL A 38 -14.72 8.63 6.92
N LEU A 39 -15.29 8.66 5.71
CA LEU A 39 -14.83 9.50 4.63
C LEU A 39 -15.69 10.76 4.57
N GLU A 40 -15.07 11.93 4.51
CA GLU A 40 -15.79 13.20 4.31
C GLU A 40 -16.05 13.49 2.82
N GLN A 41 -15.23 12.91 1.95
CA GLN A 41 -15.29 13.07 0.51
C GLN A 41 -14.91 11.78 -0.20
N PRO A 42 -15.41 11.53 -1.43
CA PRO A 42 -14.94 10.42 -2.24
C PRO A 42 -13.43 10.50 -2.47
N PRO A 43 -12.68 9.39 -2.38
CA PRO A 43 -11.27 9.39 -2.70
C PRO A 43 -11.06 9.66 -4.19
N ALA A 44 -9.95 10.33 -4.53
CA ALA A 44 -9.63 10.67 -5.92
C ALA A 44 -9.36 9.43 -6.81
N SER A 45 -8.86 8.35 -6.22
CA SER A 45 -8.61 7.11 -6.94
C SER A 45 -9.88 6.26 -7.09
N PRO A 46 -10.14 5.67 -8.26
CA PRO A 46 -11.22 4.70 -8.45
C PRO A 46 -10.87 3.31 -7.90
N TYR A 47 -9.68 3.14 -7.30
CA TYR A 47 -9.20 1.86 -6.82
C TYR A 47 -9.24 1.77 -5.31
N PHE A 48 -9.63 0.59 -4.82
CA PHE A 48 -9.80 0.32 -3.40
C PHE A 48 -9.02 -0.93 -3.01
N LEU A 49 -8.37 -0.90 -1.85
CA LEU A 49 -7.88 -2.08 -1.16
C LEU A 49 -8.91 -2.43 -0.10
N LEU A 50 -9.64 -3.52 -0.29
CA LEU A 50 -10.77 -3.91 0.55
C LEU A 50 -10.31 -4.98 1.53
N ALA A 51 -10.36 -4.65 2.82
CA ALA A 51 -10.03 -5.55 3.92
C ALA A 51 -11.32 -5.97 4.66
N PRO A 52 -11.53 -7.25 4.98
CA PRO A 52 -12.67 -7.66 5.80
C PRO A 52 -12.53 -7.10 7.22
N LEU A 53 -13.64 -6.75 7.87
CA LEU A 53 -13.66 -6.12 9.21
C LEU A 53 -12.94 -6.95 10.28
N GLY A 54 -12.90 -8.29 10.12
CA GLY A 54 -12.11 -9.18 10.99
C GLY A 54 -10.59 -8.94 10.96
N GLN A 55 -10.11 -8.04 10.10
CA GLN A 55 -8.71 -7.60 10.02
C GLN A 55 -8.51 -6.17 10.55
N SER A 56 -9.45 -5.61 11.32
CA SER A 56 -9.38 -4.24 11.84
C SER A 56 -8.25 -4.00 12.83
N ASP A 57 -7.85 -5.01 13.61
CA ASP A 57 -6.72 -4.91 14.55
C ASP A 57 -5.38 -4.65 13.83
N PHE A 58 -5.29 -4.96 12.53
CA PHE A 58 -4.10 -4.68 11.73
C PHE A 58 -3.68 -3.20 11.79
N ALA A 59 -4.63 -2.27 11.70
CA ALA A 59 -4.31 -0.83 11.75
C ALA A 59 -3.71 -0.43 13.11
N GLY A 60 -4.27 -0.93 14.21
CA GLY A 60 -3.74 -0.68 15.55
C GLY A 60 -2.34 -1.26 15.75
N ARG A 61 -2.10 -2.50 15.30
CA ARG A 61 -0.78 -3.12 15.31
C ARG A 61 0.22 -2.38 14.42
N LEU A 62 -0.24 -1.86 13.28
CA LEU A 62 0.59 -1.11 12.34
C LEU A 62 1.14 0.16 12.99
N TYR A 63 0.29 0.94 13.67
CA TYR A 63 0.70 2.12 14.43
C TYR A 63 1.74 1.80 15.51
N ARG A 64 1.55 0.69 16.23
CA ARG A 64 2.52 0.25 17.25
C ARG A 64 3.80 -0.38 16.66
N SER A 65 3.94 -0.41 15.34
CA SER A 65 5.04 -1.08 14.64
C SER A 65 5.19 -2.57 14.99
N GLU A 66 4.06 -3.23 15.28
CA GLU A 66 3.97 -4.65 15.71
C GLU A 66 3.62 -5.61 14.56
N VAL A 67 3.72 -5.14 13.31
CA VAL A 67 3.40 -5.92 12.12
C VAL A 67 4.69 -6.43 11.48
N SER A 68 4.86 -7.74 11.49
CA SER A 68 5.94 -8.40 10.74
C SER A 68 5.60 -8.52 9.25
N PRO A 69 6.58 -8.83 8.36
CA PRO A 69 6.29 -9.17 6.98
C PRO A 69 5.31 -10.35 6.83
N GLU A 70 5.34 -11.32 7.74
CA GLU A 70 4.42 -12.44 7.73
C GLU A 70 2.99 -12.01 8.08
N ASP A 71 2.83 -11.16 9.09
CA ASP A 71 1.53 -10.57 9.45
C ASP A 71 0.94 -9.77 8.29
N LEU A 72 1.75 -8.93 7.64
CA LEU A 72 1.34 -8.18 6.45
C LEU A 72 0.87 -9.12 5.34
N ARG A 73 1.63 -10.18 5.03
CA ARG A 73 1.22 -11.15 4.02
C ARG A 73 -0.07 -11.87 4.42
N GLY A 74 -0.27 -12.16 5.71
CA GLY A 74 -1.52 -12.69 6.25
C GLY A 74 -2.71 -11.75 5.99
N PHE A 75 -2.55 -10.47 6.33
CA PHE A 75 -3.52 -9.41 6.05
C PHE A 75 -3.85 -9.31 4.56
N LEU A 76 -2.83 -9.20 3.70
CA LEU A 76 -2.98 -9.07 2.25
C LEU A 76 -3.58 -10.33 1.58
N ARG A 77 -3.49 -11.51 2.19
CA ARG A 77 -4.20 -12.70 1.68
C ARG A 77 -5.71 -12.59 1.83
N ALA A 78 -6.17 -11.86 2.84
CA ALA A 78 -7.60 -11.64 3.09
C ALA A 78 -8.15 -10.45 2.29
N CYS A 79 -7.28 -9.61 1.72
CA CYS A 79 -7.67 -8.41 1.01
C CYS A 79 -7.90 -8.63 -0.49
N GLU A 80 -8.79 -7.82 -1.06
CA GLU A 80 -9.00 -7.70 -2.50
C GLU A 80 -8.62 -6.29 -2.96
N VAL A 81 -8.08 -6.17 -4.17
CA VAL A 81 -8.04 -4.89 -4.87
C VAL A 81 -9.24 -4.80 -5.81
N ALA A 82 -9.91 -3.65 -5.83
CA ALA A 82 -11.11 -3.41 -6.60
C ALA A 82 -11.02 -2.12 -7.42
N GLU A 83 -11.64 -2.11 -8.60
CA GLU A 83 -11.93 -0.92 -9.40
C GLU A 83 -13.42 -0.62 -9.28
N GLY A 84 -13.78 0.60 -8.88
CA GLY A 84 -15.16 0.96 -8.61
C GLY A 84 -15.35 2.41 -8.22
N ARG A 85 -16.42 2.66 -7.46
CA ARG A 85 -16.74 3.97 -6.88
C ARG A 85 -17.44 3.79 -5.54
N LEU A 86 -17.34 4.80 -4.68
CA LEU A 86 -18.25 4.91 -3.54
C LEU A 86 -19.65 5.34 -4.01
N THR A 87 -20.67 4.93 -3.28
CA THR A 87 -22.02 5.50 -3.39
C THR A 87 -22.02 6.96 -2.92
N GLU A 88 -23.08 7.70 -3.25
CA GLU A 88 -23.21 9.12 -2.85
C GLU A 88 -23.12 9.30 -1.34
N ASP A 89 -23.70 8.36 -0.57
CA ASP A 89 -23.67 8.36 0.89
C ASP A 89 -22.36 7.80 1.49
N LEU A 90 -21.40 7.39 0.65
CA LEU A 90 -20.10 6.82 1.04
C LEU A 90 -20.13 5.51 1.85
N ASP A 91 -21.32 4.95 2.09
CA ASP A 91 -21.51 3.71 2.87
C ASP A 91 -21.17 2.43 2.12
N PHE A 92 -21.08 2.47 0.79
CA PHE A 92 -20.78 1.29 -0.03
C PHE A 92 -19.75 1.58 -1.11
N VAL A 93 -18.84 0.62 -1.32
CA VAL A 93 -18.05 0.54 -2.55
C VAL A 93 -18.78 -0.34 -3.55
N ALA A 94 -19.14 0.23 -4.70
CA ALA A 94 -19.63 -0.50 -5.86
C ALA A 94 -18.45 -0.89 -6.76
N ALA A 95 -17.99 -2.13 -6.62
CA ALA A 95 -16.85 -2.67 -7.36
C ALA A 95 -17.31 -3.39 -8.64
N ARG A 96 -16.73 -3.00 -9.78
CA ARG A 96 -16.97 -3.66 -11.08
C ARG A 96 -15.98 -4.77 -11.36
N ARG A 97 -14.72 -4.56 -10.96
CA ARG A 97 -13.63 -5.52 -11.12
C ARG A 97 -12.94 -5.71 -9.78
N ARG A 98 -12.46 -6.93 -9.54
CA ARG A 98 -11.73 -7.28 -8.34
C ARG A 98 -10.72 -8.37 -8.59
N ALA A 99 -9.67 -8.39 -7.77
CA ALA A 99 -8.67 -9.44 -7.75
C ALA A 99 -8.10 -9.57 -6.32
N PRO A 100 -7.67 -10.77 -5.90
CA PRO A 100 -6.95 -10.91 -4.63
C PRO A 100 -5.63 -10.12 -4.70
N VAL A 101 -5.36 -9.27 -3.70
CA VAL A 101 -4.24 -8.31 -3.80
C VAL A 101 -2.87 -8.97 -3.74
N LEU A 102 -2.66 -9.93 -2.82
CA LEU A 102 -1.33 -10.53 -2.64
C LEU A 102 -0.84 -11.27 -3.90
N PRO A 103 -1.66 -12.09 -4.58
CA PRO A 103 -1.27 -12.69 -5.86
C PRO A 103 -0.91 -11.67 -6.94
N VAL A 104 -1.59 -10.51 -6.98
CA VAL A 104 -1.26 -9.42 -7.92
C VAL A 104 0.12 -8.85 -7.61
N LEU A 105 0.37 -8.51 -6.34
CA LEU A 105 1.68 -8.01 -5.90
C LEU A 105 2.81 -9.03 -6.12
N ASP A 106 2.57 -10.32 -5.86
CA ASP A 106 3.54 -11.40 -6.07
C ASP A 106 3.83 -11.62 -7.56
N ALA A 107 2.84 -11.42 -8.45
CA ALA A 107 3.05 -11.48 -9.89
C ALA A 107 3.89 -10.31 -10.41
N TRP A 108 3.60 -9.08 -9.99
CA TRP A 108 4.36 -7.89 -10.42
C TRP A 108 5.82 -7.91 -9.95
N ALA A 109 6.07 -8.41 -8.75
CA ALA A 109 7.45 -8.55 -8.24
C ALA A 109 8.32 -9.42 -9.17
N GLN A 110 7.73 -10.36 -9.90
CA GLN A 110 8.44 -11.26 -10.82
C GLN A 110 8.78 -10.62 -12.16
N THR A 111 8.02 -9.60 -12.60
CA THR A 111 8.07 -9.10 -13.99
C THR A 111 9.12 -8.03 -14.27
N ALA A 112 9.89 -7.58 -13.27
CA ALA A 112 11.04 -6.68 -13.42
C ALA A 112 10.77 -5.40 -14.25
N SER A 113 9.51 -4.94 -14.33
CA SER A 113 9.07 -3.98 -15.35
C SER A 113 8.87 -2.55 -14.83
N GLY A 114 9.51 -2.19 -13.72
CA GLY A 114 9.44 -0.85 -13.16
C GLY A 114 10.61 0.02 -13.59
N GLU A 115 10.40 1.33 -13.64
CA GLU A 115 11.49 2.30 -13.66
C GLU A 115 12.38 2.07 -12.42
N ILE A 116 13.69 1.89 -12.66
CA ILE A 116 14.65 1.70 -11.57
C ILE A 116 15.18 3.08 -11.21
N LEU A 117 14.80 3.55 -10.03
CA LEU A 117 15.16 4.87 -9.55
C LEU A 117 16.51 4.85 -8.82
N PRO A 118 17.31 5.93 -8.90
CA PRO A 118 18.33 6.21 -7.90
C PRO A 118 17.63 6.47 -6.56
N TYR A 119 18.13 5.91 -5.46
CA TYR A 119 17.49 6.06 -4.15
C TYR A 119 17.41 7.53 -3.70
N ASP A 120 18.43 8.32 -4.01
CA ASP A 120 18.58 9.72 -3.65
C ASP A 120 17.79 10.70 -4.53
N ARG A 121 17.18 10.22 -5.63
CA ARG A 121 16.48 11.08 -6.59
C ARG A 121 15.04 10.62 -6.80
N GLY A 122 14.11 11.33 -6.15
CA GLY A 122 12.71 11.35 -6.56
C GLY A 122 11.81 10.29 -5.93
N ILE A 123 12.31 9.47 -4.98
CA ILE A 123 11.44 8.52 -4.24
C ILE A 123 10.27 9.27 -3.57
N ASP A 124 10.57 10.44 -3.01
CA ASP A 124 9.59 11.39 -2.47
C ASP A 124 8.54 11.78 -3.52
N ALA A 125 8.94 12.15 -4.73
CA ALA A 125 8.00 12.48 -5.82
C ALA A 125 7.07 11.30 -6.20
N PHE A 126 7.54 10.06 -6.06
CA PHE A 126 6.74 8.85 -6.34
C PHE A 126 5.89 8.37 -5.18
N LEU A 127 6.20 8.75 -3.95
CA LEU A 127 5.37 8.47 -2.77
C LEU A 127 4.35 9.58 -2.53
N LEU A 128 4.73 10.82 -2.84
CA LEU A 128 4.03 12.05 -2.48
C LEU A 128 4.17 13.12 -3.58
N PRO A 129 3.48 12.95 -4.74
CA PRO A 129 3.53 13.92 -5.83
C PRO A 129 3.00 15.31 -5.42
N ASP A 130 2.24 15.40 -4.32
CA ASP A 130 1.54 16.62 -3.88
C ASP A 130 1.79 16.99 -2.40
N ALA A 131 2.75 16.38 -1.68
CA ALA A 131 2.87 16.54 -0.22
C ALA A 131 4.25 17.00 0.30
N ASN A 132 4.27 17.39 1.59
CA ASN A 132 5.43 17.83 2.36
C ASN A 132 6.58 16.79 2.31
N PRO A 133 7.85 17.22 2.38
CA PRO A 133 8.99 16.32 2.37
C PRO A 133 8.91 15.34 3.55
N LEU A 134 8.97 14.05 3.24
CA LEU A 134 9.05 12.97 4.21
C LEU A 134 10.51 12.63 4.50
N PHE A 135 10.85 12.46 5.77
CA PHE A 135 12.22 12.16 6.20
C PHE A 135 12.43 10.66 6.43
N VAL A 136 13.50 10.08 5.85
CA VAL A 136 13.95 8.70 6.17
C VAL A 136 15.00 8.74 7.26
N THR A 137 14.78 8.03 8.36
CA THR A 137 15.82 7.88 9.38
C THR A 137 16.94 6.97 8.86
N ALA A 138 18.20 7.25 9.24
CA ALA A 138 19.34 6.41 8.87
C ALA A 138 19.19 4.96 9.34
N GLU A 139 18.45 4.73 10.44
CA GLU A 139 18.14 3.39 10.94
C GLU A 139 17.14 2.65 10.05
N ALA A 140 16.05 3.31 9.65
CA ALA A 140 15.09 2.74 8.71
C ALA A 140 15.78 2.38 7.40
N PHE A 141 16.64 3.27 6.89
CA PHE A 141 17.49 3.04 5.73
C PHE A 141 18.40 1.81 5.90
N ALA A 142 19.15 1.74 6.99
CA ALA A 142 20.05 0.63 7.25
C ALA A 142 19.28 -0.71 7.40
N SER A 143 18.05 -0.69 7.91
CA SER A 143 17.21 -1.90 8.01
C SER A 143 16.76 -2.39 6.64
N VAL A 144 16.27 -1.48 5.78
CA VAL A 144 15.83 -1.78 4.42
C VAL A 144 16.99 -2.33 3.59
N LEU A 145 18.24 -1.91 3.83
CA LEU A 145 19.40 -2.42 3.08
C LEU A 145 19.97 -3.75 3.59
N ARG A 146 19.67 -4.17 4.82
CA ARG A 146 20.22 -5.40 5.41
C ARG A 146 19.26 -6.58 5.31
N GLU A 147 17.96 -6.33 5.38
CA GLU A 147 16.94 -7.37 5.44
C GLU A 147 16.42 -7.73 4.06
N ARG A 148 16.36 -9.03 3.74
CA ARG A 148 15.86 -9.52 2.46
C ARG A 148 14.37 -9.18 2.23
N ASP A 149 13.59 -9.13 3.31
CA ASP A 149 12.18 -8.79 3.30
C ASP A 149 11.86 -8.01 4.57
N ARG A 150 11.40 -6.76 4.43
CA ARG A 150 11.20 -5.82 5.54
C ARG A 150 9.84 -5.13 5.41
N PHE A 151 9.12 -5.05 6.52
CA PHE A 151 7.93 -4.21 6.65
C PHE A 151 8.03 -3.32 7.89
N GLY A 152 7.86 -2.01 7.73
CA GLY A 152 7.88 -1.08 8.85
C GLY A 152 7.75 0.38 8.47
N ALA A 153 7.60 1.24 9.49
CA ALA A 153 7.62 2.68 9.33
C ALA A 153 8.99 3.09 8.77
N THR A 154 8.97 3.75 7.61
CA THR A 154 10.20 4.14 6.90
C THR A 154 10.32 5.66 6.80
N TRP A 155 9.18 6.37 6.79
CA TRP A 155 9.16 7.83 6.79
C TRP A 155 8.20 8.41 7.82
N VAL A 156 8.61 9.55 8.36
CA VAL A 156 7.81 10.42 9.24
C VAL A 156 7.87 11.85 8.69
N CYS A 157 6.86 12.68 8.98
CA CYS A 157 6.91 14.07 8.55
C CYS A 157 8.00 14.83 9.31
N GLU A 158 8.77 15.65 8.58
CA GLU A 158 9.93 16.37 9.11
C GLU A 158 9.52 17.40 10.19
N GLU A 159 8.34 18.01 10.06
CA GLU A 159 7.85 19.03 10.99
C GLU A 159 7.29 18.44 12.30
N CYS A 160 6.59 17.31 12.20
CA CYS A 160 5.85 16.71 13.31
C CYS A 160 6.69 15.67 14.06
N GLY A 161 7.62 14.97 13.40
CA GLY A 161 8.58 14.05 14.02
C GLY A 161 7.96 12.81 14.71
N GLU A 162 6.66 12.78 14.95
CA GLU A 162 5.95 11.68 15.60
C GLU A 162 5.28 10.77 14.57
N ALA A 163 5.51 9.46 14.72
CA ALA A 163 4.97 8.43 13.84
C ALA A 163 3.43 8.36 13.86
N ASP A 164 2.80 8.94 14.88
CA ASP A 164 1.36 8.85 15.08
C ASP A 164 0.56 9.79 14.15
N ASP A 165 1.16 10.91 13.69
CA ASP A 165 0.46 11.94 12.91
C ASP A 165 0.63 11.80 11.38
N ALA A 166 1.73 11.19 10.91
CA ALA A 166 2.03 11.04 9.48
C ALA A 166 3.09 9.95 9.24
N ALA A 167 2.72 8.69 9.37
CA ALA A 167 3.61 7.57 9.05
C ALA A 167 3.37 7.01 7.65
N VAL A 168 4.47 6.79 6.93
CA VAL A 168 4.50 5.92 5.74
C VAL A 168 5.22 4.62 6.07
N PHE A 169 4.49 3.53 5.88
CA PHE A 169 4.96 2.16 6.06
C PHE A 169 5.30 1.55 4.71
N LEU A 170 6.45 0.91 4.62
CA LEU A 170 6.82 0.15 3.42
C LEU A 170 6.96 -1.31 3.67
N TRP A 171 6.54 -2.07 2.66
CA TRP A 171 7.02 -3.41 2.42
C TRP A 171 8.07 -3.40 1.31
N THR A 172 9.29 -3.80 1.64
CA THR A 172 10.40 -3.93 0.69
C THR A 172 10.91 -5.36 0.61
N THR A 173 11.32 -5.78 -0.58
CA THR A 173 11.96 -7.07 -0.80
C THR A 173 13.17 -6.91 -1.68
N HIS A 174 14.26 -7.61 -1.34
CA HIS A 174 15.50 -7.60 -2.10
C HIS A 174 15.45 -8.58 -3.25
N ARG A 175 15.99 -8.14 -4.38
CA ARG A 175 16.26 -8.98 -5.53
C ARG A 175 17.58 -8.55 -6.14
N ASP A 176 18.61 -9.37 -5.97
CA ASP A 176 19.96 -9.10 -6.50
C ASP A 176 20.48 -7.71 -6.06
N ASP A 177 20.78 -6.84 -7.02
CA ASP A 177 21.28 -5.47 -6.85
C ASP A 177 20.17 -4.42 -6.64
N VAL A 178 18.90 -4.83 -6.58
CA VAL A 178 17.76 -3.93 -6.41
C VAL A 178 16.94 -4.22 -5.15
N VAL A 179 16.28 -3.17 -4.66
CA VAL A 179 15.23 -3.23 -3.65
C VAL A 179 13.91 -2.87 -4.31
N GLN A 180 12.95 -3.78 -4.22
CA GLN A 180 11.60 -3.59 -4.70
C GLN A 180 10.71 -3.08 -3.57
N VAL A 181 10.06 -1.93 -3.77
CA VAL A 181 8.98 -1.50 -2.87
C VAL A 181 7.70 -2.15 -3.36
N ARG A 182 7.12 -3.03 -2.55
CA ARG A 182 5.98 -3.87 -2.91
C ARG A 182 4.65 -3.25 -2.51
N LEU A 183 4.64 -2.53 -1.40
CA LEU A 183 3.50 -1.80 -0.88
C LEU A 183 4.00 -0.59 -0.11
N ALA A 184 3.38 0.56 -0.33
CA ALA A 184 3.45 1.69 0.58
C ALA A 184 2.07 1.91 1.19
N ILE A 185 2.01 2.14 2.50
CA ILE A 185 0.79 2.49 3.22
C ILE A 185 1.02 3.83 3.89
N GLU A 186 0.11 4.76 3.68
CA GLU A 186 0.10 6.09 4.26
C GLU A 186 -1.21 6.30 5.01
N ASN A 187 -1.15 7.00 6.13
CA ASN A 187 -2.32 7.50 6.82
C ASN A 187 -2.25 9.03 6.91
N GLN A 188 -3.28 9.69 6.39
CA GLN A 188 -3.50 11.12 6.58
C GLN A 188 -4.88 11.32 7.21
N GLY A 189 -4.92 11.80 8.46
CA GLY A 189 -6.17 12.14 9.14
C GLY A 189 -7.16 10.96 9.27
N GLY A 190 -6.66 9.73 9.38
CA GLY A 190 -7.48 8.51 9.45
C GLY A 190 -7.83 7.90 8.09
N VAL A 191 -7.52 8.57 6.98
CA VAL A 191 -7.70 8.03 5.63
C VAL A 191 -6.45 7.27 5.22
N TRP A 192 -6.60 5.98 4.98
CA TRP A 192 -5.50 5.09 4.59
C TRP A 192 -5.39 5.00 3.08
N THR A 193 -4.23 5.38 2.56
CA THR A 193 -3.90 5.27 1.15
C THR A 193 -2.79 4.24 0.96
N CYS A 194 -2.91 3.41 -0.06
CA CYS A 194 -1.88 2.44 -0.42
C CYS A 194 -1.40 2.68 -1.84
N ARG A 195 -0.09 2.54 -2.08
CA ARG A 195 0.47 2.44 -3.44
C ARG A 195 0.96 1.01 -3.67
N LEU A 196 0.46 0.39 -4.73
CA LEU A 196 0.72 -1.02 -5.02
C LEU A 196 1.91 -1.16 -5.97
N HIS A 197 3.00 -1.74 -5.47
CA HIS A 197 4.29 -1.88 -6.16
C HIS A 197 4.79 -0.58 -6.82
N PRO A 198 5.04 0.49 -6.03
CA PRO A 198 5.20 1.83 -6.57
C PRO A 198 6.49 2.06 -7.35
N PHE A 199 7.61 1.47 -6.93
CA PHE A 199 8.90 1.64 -7.60
C PHE A 199 9.91 0.57 -7.18
N THR A 200 11.04 0.55 -7.87
CA THR A 200 12.23 -0.24 -7.54
C THR A 200 13.44 0.71 -7.52
N PHE A 201 14.40 0.50 -6.62
CA PHE A 201 15.62 1.29 -6.59
C PHE A 201 16.87 0.42 -6.51
N ARG A 202 18.00 0.91 -7.03
CA ARG A 202 19.29 0.21 -6.94
C ARG A 202 19.89 0.35 -5.56
N LYS A 203 20.53 -0.71 -5.08
CA LYS A 203 21.46 -0.63 -3.96
C LYS A 203 22.69 0.13 -4.45
N GLU A 204 23.15 1.14 -3.71
CA GLU A 204 24.40 1.83 -4.06
C GLU A 204 25.59 0.87 -3.99
N GLU A 205 26.50 0.96 -4.97
CA GLU A 205 27.75 0.19 -5.00
C GLU A 205 28.62 0.58 -3.79
N GLY A 206 28.77 -0.33 -2.82
CA GLY A 206 29.52 -0.10 -1.58
C GLY A 206 28.81 -0.62 -0.33
N THR A 207 27.50 -0.87 -0.39
CA THR A 207 26.74 -1.50 0.70
C THR A 207 26.76 -3.02 0.54
N HIS A 208 27.94 -3.62 0.73
CA HIS A 208 28.03 -5.06 0.90
C HIS A 208 27.62 -5.42 2.33
N ALA A 209 26.60 -6.27 2.45
CA ALA A 209 26.39 -7.10 3.63
C ALA A 209 27.53 -8.14 3.77
#